data_AF-A0A2Z2IWA9-F1
#
_entry.id   AF-A0A2Z2IWA9-F1
#
_cell.length_a   1.000
_cell.length_b   1.000
_cell.length_c   1.000
_cell.angle_alpha   90.00
_cell.angle_beta   90.00
_cell.angle_gamma   90.00
#
_symmetry.space_group_name_H-M   'P 1'
#
loop_
_entity.id
_entity.type
_entity.pdbx_description
1 polymer ?
#
loop_
_entity_poly.entity_id
_entity_poly.type
_entity_poly.pdbx_seq_one_letter_code
_entity_poly.pdbx_strand_id
1 'polypeptide(L)'
;MLTIAKMHGESVAYYESTVDEDHGENLGPDGYYSEDGTKPAEAWVNARTDAQAVVVAEALGVAEGEQVRGENVRAWFNKAIAPSGVKLGRAPKESGVPGFDLTFCAPKSVSMLWG
;
A
#
# COMPACT_ATOMS: atom_id res chain seq x y z
N MET A 1 -0.60 -17.79 6.61
CA MET A 1 0.68 -17.50 7.30
C MET A 1 0.94 -16.01 7.17
N LEU A 2 1.36 -15.34 8.24
CA LEU A 2 1.70 -13.90 8.22
C LEU A 2 3.21 -13.75 8.35
N THR A 3 3.84 -13.07 7.40
CA THR A 3 5.22 -12.58 7.53
C THR A 3 5.24 -11.08 7.68
N ILE A 4 6.17 -10.58 8.50
CA ILE A 4 6.34 -9.15 8.74
C ILE A 4 7.79 -8.80 8.42
N ALA A 5 7.99 -7.86 7.51
CA ALA A 5 9.31 -7.39 7.07
C ALA A 5 9.42 -5.88 7.19
N LYS A 6 10.63 -5.37 7.48
CA LYS A 6 10.91 -3.93 7.34
C LYS A 6 11.04 -3.60 5.87
N MET A 7 10.41 -2.51 5.44
CA MET A 7 10.64 -1.97 4.12
C MET A 7 11.95 -1.18 4.10
N HIS A 8 12.63 -1.21 2.95
CA HIS A 8 13.71 -0.29 2.62
C HIS A 8 13.31 0.55 1.40
N GLY A 9 14.06 1.61 1.08
CA GLY A 9 13.71 2.49 -0.05
C GLY A 9 13.55 1.74 -1.39
N GLU A 10 14.35 0.69 -1.61
CA GLU A 10 14.23 -0.18 -2.79
C GLU A 10 13.00 -1.10 -2.74
N SER A 11 12.52 -1.48 -1.55
CA SER A 11 11.30 -2.28 -1.39
C SER A 11 10.04 -1.51 -1.80
N VAL A 12 10.06 -0.18 -1.66
CA VAL A 12 8.95 0.69 -2.07
C VAL A 12 8.83 0.69 -3.61
N ALA A 13 9.94 0.59 -4.33
CA ALA A 13 9.94 0.61 -5.80
C ALA A 13 9.13 -0.53 -6.43
N TYR A 14 9.04 -1.69 -5.76
CA TYR A 14 8.17 -2.80 -6.17
C TYR A 14 6.70 -2.34 -6.20
N TYR A 15 6.21 -1.75 -5.11
CA TYR A 15 4.83 -1.26 -5.03
C TYR A 15 4.58 -0.01 -5.86
N GLU A 16 5.60 0.77 -6.21
CA GLU A 16 5.46 1.85 -7.19
C GLU A 16 5.20 1.28 -8.59
N SER A 17 5.88 0.19 -8.95
CA SER A 17 5.81 -0.42 -10.29
C SER A 17 4.52 -1.19 -10.58
N THR A 18 3.77 -1.57 -9.54
CA THR A 18 2.48 -2.28 -9.68
C THR A 18 1.29 -1.33 -9.83
N VAL A 19 1.51 -0.01 -9.76
CA VAL A 19 0.47 1.02 -9.93
C VAL A 19 0.61 1.67 -11.30
N ASP A 20 0.31 0.91 -12.36
CA ASP A 20 0.15 1.48 -13.71
C ASP A 20 -1.17 2.25 -13.83
N GLU A 21 -1.17 3.31 -14.65
CA GLU A 21 -2.22 4.36 -14.67
C GLU A 21 -3.55 3.94 -15.35
N ASP A 22 -3.68 2.74 -15.92
CA ASP A 22 -4.82 2.42 -16.80
C ASP A 22 -5.21 0.92 -16.83
N HIS A 23 -5.73 0.40 -15.71
CA HIS A 23 -6.37 -0.92 -15.69
C HIS A 23 -7.83 -0.82 -15.26
N GLY A 24 -8.68 -0.46 -16.22
CA GLY A 24 -10.14 -0.47 -16.13
C GLY A 24 -10.77 -1.87 -16.19
N GLU A 25 -10.19 -2.89 -15.55
CA GLU A 25 -10.78 -4.22 -15.53
C GLU A 25 -11.04 -4.72 -14.10
N ASN A 26 -12.27 -5.19 -13.91
CA ASN A 26 -12.78 -5.77 -12.66
C ASN A 26 -12.11 -7.13 -12.43
N LEU A 27 -10.88 -7.11 -11.93
CA LEU A 27 -10.13 -8.32 -11.62
C LEU A 27 -10.79 -8.99 -10.40
N GLY A 28 -11.37 -10.17 -10.64
CA GLY A 28 -12.03 -11.00 -9.63
C GLY A 28 -11.12 -11.39 -8.45
N PRO A 29 -11.48 -12.43 -7.68
CA PRO A 29 -10.62 -12.97 -6.61
C PRO A 29 -9.19 -13.26 -7.10
N ASP A 30 -9.10 -13.67 -8.37
CA ASP A 30 -7.88 -13.95 -9.11
C ASP A 30 -6.98 -12.72 -9.23
N GLY A 31 -7.48 -11.49 -9.15
CA GLY A 31 -6.62 -10.30 -9.25
C GLY A 31 -5.67 -10.09 -8.07
N TYR A 32 -5.92 -10.72 -6.91
CA TYR A 32 -4.96 -10.68 -5.79
C TYR A 32 -3.89 -11.77 -5.90
N TYR A 33 -4.14 -12.80 -6.71
CA TYR A 33 -3.26 -13.96 -6.92
C TYR A 33 -2.80 -14.13 -8.38
N SER A 34 -3.18 -13.22 -9.28
CA SER A 34 -2.82 -13.26 -10.69
C SER A 34 -1.33 -13.08 -10.77
N GLU A 35 -0.67 -13.96 -11.52
CA GLU A 35 0.79 -13.95 -11.74
C GLU A 35 1.30 -12.59 -12.21
N ASP A 36 0.42 -11.75 -12.75
CA ASP A 36 0.74 -10.44 -13.33
C ASP A 36 0.97 -9.34 -12.26
N GLY A 37 0.51 -9.51 -11.01
CA GLY A 37 0.81 -8.58 -9.91
C GLY A 37 0.26 -7.15 -10.07
N THR A 38 -0.79 -6.96 -10.87
CA THR A 38 -1.27 -5.67 -11.39
C THR A 38 -2.27 -4.92 -10.51
N LYS A 39 -2.48 -5.33 -9.24
CA LYS A 39 -3.45 -4.63 -8.39
C LYS A 39 -2.88 -3.29 -7.90
N PRO A 40 -3.62 -2.18 -8.11
CA PRO A 40 -3.19 -0.86 -7.67
C PRO A 40 -3.13 -0.81 -6.14
N ALA A 41 -2.23 0.02 -5.61
CA ALA A 41 -2.12 0.22 -4.18
C ALA A 41 -3.36 0.94 -3.65
N GLU A 42 -4.07 0.35 -2.70
CA GLU A 42 -5.21 0.97 -2.02
C GLU A 42 -4.80 1.46 -0.62
N ALA A 43 -5.29 2.63 -0.23
CA ALA A 43 -5.08 3.18 1.10
C ALA A 43 -6.20 2.79 2.06
N TRP A 44 -5.81 2.29 3.24
CA TRP A 44 -6.71 2.16 4.38
C TRP A 44 -6.16 2.93 5.58
N VAL A 45 -7.04 3.62 6.29
CA VAL A 45 -6.71 4.42 7.46
C VAL A 45 -7.40 3.81 8.67
N ASN A 46 -6.60 3.43 9.67
CA ASN A 46 -7.12 2.87 10.91
C ASN A 46 -6.70 3.75 12.11
N ALA A 47 -7.63 3.95 13.04
CA ALA A 47 -7.43 4.72 14.26
C ALA A 47 -8.19 4.06 15.42
N ARG A 48 -8.10 4.61 16.64
CA ARG A 48 -8.78 4.00 17.81
C ARG A 48 -10.30 3.99 17.68
N THR A 49 -10.87 4.91 16.90
CA THR A 49 -12.30 4.96 16.60
C THR A 49 -12.52 5.36 15.14
N ASP A 50 -13.66 5.00 14.57
CA ASP A 50 -14.02 5.33 13.19
C ASP A 50 -14.04 6.84 12.96
N ALA A 51 -14.56 7.61 13.91
CA ALA A 51 -14.54 9.08 13.85
C ALA A 51 -13.11 9.64 13.79
N GLN A 52 -12.15 9.01 14.47
CA GLN A 52 -10.74 9.40 14.36
C GLN A 52 -10.13 8.96 13.02
N ALA A 53 -10.53 7.81 12.49
CA ALA A 53 -10.06 7.34 11.20
C ALA A 53 -10.44 8.31 10.08
N VAL A 54 -11.67 8.86 10.11
CA VAL A 54 -12.12 9.90 9.16
C VAL A 54 -11.25 11.15 9.25
N VAL A 55 -10.99 11.67 10.46
CA VAL A 55 -10.13 12.86 10.64
C VAL A 55 -8.71 12.61 10.14
N VAL A 56 -8.16 11.42 10.38
CA VAL A 56 -6.81 11.06 9.90
C VAL A 56 -6.80 10.92 8.38
N ALA A 57 -7.82 10.29 7.78
CA ALA A 57 -7.99 10.14 6.34
C ALA A 57 -8.04 11.50 5.64
N GLU A 58 -8.84 12.43 6.17
CA GLU A 58 -8.91 13.82 5.69
C GLU A 58 -7.54 14.52 5.78
N ALA A 59 -6.82 14.39 6.90
CA ALA A 59 -5.50 15.00 7.08
C ALA A 59 -4.45 14.41 6.12
N LEU A 60 -4.53 13.11 5.85
CA LEU A 60 -3.66 12.41 4.91
C LEU A 60 -4.04 12.68 3.44
N GLY A 61 -5.26 13.12 3.17
CA GLY A 61 -5.77 13.37 1.83
C GLY A 61 -6.04 12.08 1.06
N VAL A 62 -6.53 11.04 1.73
CA VAL A 62 -6.96 9.78 1.11
C VAL A 62 -8.30 9.33 1.69
N ALA A 63 -9.17 8.79 0.85
CA ALA A 63 -10.35 8.06 1.28
C ALA A 63 -10.02 6.58 1.56
N GLU A 64 -10.88 5.93 2.35
CA GLU A 64 -10.77 4.49 2.60
C GLU A 64 -10.99 3.70 1.30
N GLY A 65 -10.02 2.85 0.93
CA GLY A 65 -10.03 2.09 -0.31
C GLY A 65 -9.64 2.92 -1.53
N GLU A 66 -9.17 4.15 -1.36
CA GLU A 66 -8.71 4.97 -2.49
C GLU A 66 -7.43 4.39 -3.10
N GLN A 67 -7.41 4.29 -4.43
CA GLN A 67 -6.20 3.93 -5.17
C GLN A 67 -5.19 5.07 -5.10
N VAL A 68 -3.98 4.76 -4.65
CA VAL A 68 -2.88 5.70 -4.50
C VAL A 68 -1.93 5.55 -5.68
N ARG A 69 -1.75 6.63 -6.45
CA ARG A 69 -0.78 6.68 -7.56
C ARG A 69 0.65 6.37 -7.09
N GLY A 70 1.46 5.76 -7.96
CA GLY A 70 2.84 5.40 -7.65
C GLY A 70 3.69 6.57 -7.12
N GLU A 71 3.53 7.78 -7.66
CA GLU A 71 4.23 8.98 -7.17
C GLU A 71 3.86 9.34 -5.72
N ASN A 72 2.60 9.13 -5.34
CA ASN A 72 2.11 9.38 -3.99
C ASN A 72 2.59 8.29 -3.03
N VAL A 73 2.61 7.01 -3.46
CA VAL A 73 3.24 5.92 -2.69
C VAL A 73 4.71 6.25 -2.41
N ARG A 74 5.46 6.65 -3.45
CA ARG A 74 6.86 7.06 -3.32
C ARG A 74 7.05 8.21 -2.35
N ALA A 75 6.27 9.29 -2.50
CA ALA A 75 6.37 10.48 -1.65
C ALA A 75 6.04 10.16 -0.20
N TRP A 76 5.03 9.32 0.02
CA TRP A 76 4.59 8.94 1.35
C TRP A 76 5.66 8.16 2.10
N PHE A 77 6.14 7.06 1.52
CA PHE A 77 7.11 6.20 2.18
C PHE A 77 8.52 6.80 2.19
N ASN A 78 9.01 7.34 1.07
CA ASN A 78 10.42 7.75 0.95
C ASN A 78 10.66 9.22 1.37
N LYS A 79 9.64 10.07 1.34
CA LYS A 79 9.78 11.51 1.68
C LYS A 79 9.01 11.92 2.93
N ALA A 80 8.21 11.03 3.51
CA ALA A 80 7.29 11.33 4.61
C ALA A 80 6.31 12.48 4.25
N ILE A 81 5.78 12.46 3.04
CA ILE A 81 4.81 13.44 2.53
C ILE A 81 3.52 12.70 2.18
N ALA A 82 2.43 13.00 2.88
CA ALA A 82 1.13 12.39 2.62
C ALA A 82 0.56 12.83 1.26
N PRO A 83 -0.44 12.12 0.70
CA PRO A 83 -1.13 12.52 -0.54
C PRO A 83 -1.78 13.91 -0.49
N SER A 84 -2.17 14.39 0.69
CA SER A 84 -2.58 15.79 0.93
C SER A 84 -1.47 16.83 0.70
N GLY A 85 -0.21 16.40 0.52
CA GLY A 85 0.98 17.24 0.49
C GLY A 85 1.54 17.58 1.87
N VAL A 86 0.87 17.17 2.95
CA VAL A 86 1.33 17.41 4.32
C VAL A 86 2.62 16.64 4.59
N LYS A 87 3.62 17.33 5.14
CA LYS A 87 4.86 16.70 5.62
C LYS A 87 4.63 16.07 6.99
N LEU A 88 4.69 14.74 7.04
CA LEU A 88 4.48 13.94 8.26
C LEU A 88 5.71 13.87 9.17
N GLY A 89 6.88 14.28 8.64
CA GLY A 89 8.12 14.30 9.41
C GLY A 89 9.36 14.48 8.55
N ARG A 90 10.50 14.06 9.07
CA ARG A 90 11.74 14.00 8.28
C ARG A 90 11.70 12.77 7.38
N ALA A 91 12.06 12.94 6.10
CA ALA A 91 12.27 11.82 5.19
C ALA A 91 13.20 10.76 5.82
N PRO A 92 12.87 9.46 5.70
CA PRO A 92 13.74 8.39 6.15
C PRO A 92 15.14 8.52 5.53
N LYS A 93 16.18 8.23 6.32
CA LYS A 93 17.53 8.05 5.79
C LYS A 93 17.63 6.68 5.11
N GLU A 94 18.73 6.40 4.43
CA GLU A 94 18.99 5.09 3.80
C GLU A 94 18.87 3.92 4.80
N SER A 95 19.36 4.09 6.04
CA SER A 95 19.20 3.11 7.11
C SER A 95 17.86 3.20 7.86
N GLY A 96 16.96 4.06 7.40
CA GLY A 96 15.65 4.29 7.99
C GLY A 96 14.65 3.24 7.56
N VAL A 97 13.55 3.14 8.31
CA VAL A 97 12.44 2.23 8.01
C VAL A 97 11.24 3.07 7.63
N PRO A 98 10.92 3.22 6.33
CA PRO A 98 9.75 3.97 5.86
C PRO A 98 8.43 3.29 6.24
N GLY A 99 8.43 1.96 6.41
CA GLY A 99 7.23 1.18 6.74
C GLY A 99 7.54 -0.30 6.93
N PHE A 100 6.48 -1.10 7.02
CA PHE A 100 6.55 -2.55 7.16
C PHE A 100 5.66 -3.21 6.11
N ASP A 101 6.14 -4.30 5.54
CA ASP A 101 5.34 -5.18 4.69
C ASP A 101 4.76 -6.31 5.55
N LEU A 102 3.45 -6.53 5.40
CA LEU A 102 2.70 -7.58 6.07
C LEU A 102 2.11 -8.49 4.99
N THR A 103 2.81 -9.59 4.70
CA THR A 103 2.39 -10.54 3.66
C THR A 103 1.49 -11.63 4.26
N PHE A 104 0.26 -11.72 3.76
CA PHE A 104 -0.70 -12.75 4.13
C PHE A 104 -0.72 -13.86 3.07
N CYS A 105 -0.14 -15.01 3.40
CA CYS A 105 -0.11 -16.17 2.51
C CYS A 105 -1.25 -17.14 2.84
N ALA A 106 -2.09 -17.47 1.86
CA ALA A 106 -3.07 -18.54 1.98
C ALA A 106 -2.38 -19.92 2.19
N PRO A 107 -3.04 -20.89 2.86
CA PRO A 107 -2.56 -22.27 2.87
C PRO A 107 -2.40 -22.82 1.45
N LYS A 108 -1.37 -23.64 1.21
CA LYS A 108 -1.06 -24.13 -0.16
C LYS A 108 -2.23 -24.86 -0.83
N SER A 109 -3.01 -25.64 -0.07
CA SER A 109 -4.22 -26.29 -0.58
C SER A 109 -5.27 -25.31 -1.07
N VAL A 110 -5.42 -24.16 -0.42
CA VAL A 110 -6.32 -23.08 -0.86
C VAL A 110 -5.78 -22.44 -2.13
N SER A 111 -4.48 -22.11 -2.18
CA SER A 111 -3.86 -21.56 -3.39
C SER A 111 -3.95 -22.49 -4.60
N MET A 112 -3.96 -23.81 -4.41
CA MET A 112 -4.14 -24.77 -5.52
C MET A 112 -5.58 -24.86 -6.03
N LEU A 113 -6.56 -24.49 -5.20
CA LEU A 113 -7.97 -24.53 -5.58
C LEU A 113 -8.42 -23.22 -6.25
N TRP A 114 -7.72 -22.11 -5.98
CA TRP A 114 -8.12 -20.74 -6.31
C TRP A 114 -7.06 -19.99 -7.15
N GLY A 115 -5.95 -20.64 -7.46
CA GLY A 115 -4.87 -20.09 -8.28
C GLY A 115 -4.76 -20.79 -9.62
#